data_AF-A0A975A3Q2-F1
#
_entry.id   AF-A0A975A3Q2-F1
#
_cell.length_a   1.000
_cell.length_b   1.000
_cell.length_c   1.000
_cell.angle_alpha   90.00
_cell.angle_beta   90.00
_cell.angle_gamma   90.00
#
_symmetry.space_group_name_H-M   'P 1'
#
loop_
_entity.id
_entity.type
_entity.pdbx_description
1 polymer ?
#
loop_
_entity_poly.entity_id
_entity_poly.type
_entity_poly.pdbx_seq_one_letter_code
_entity_poly.pdbx_strand_id
1 'polypeptide(L)'
;MKKIFLGSLSAFAIAATPILAVSCGTKSPKEKVEAKIEDYINAAKEKYGYSNLDKKQKQDVDKIIDEALKPFRSLISDKLTEAEAEEIIKDLDNLMSLLNLRR
;
A
#
# COMPACT_ATOMS: atom_id res chain seq x y z
N MET A 1 52.90 20.80 -41.34
CA MET A 1 53.05 19.48 -40.67
C MET A 1 51.84 19.32 -39.75
N LYS A 2 50.81 18.53 -40.10
CA LYS A 2 50.59 17.12 -39.71
C LYS A 2 50.80 16.85 -38.20
N LYS A 3 49.74 16.78 -37.40
CA LYS A 3 49.11 15.52 -36.89
C LYS A 3 47.99 15.79 -35.88
N ILE A 4 47.04 14.87 -35.90
CA ILE A 4 45.72 14.81 -35.24
C ILE A 4 45.84 13.91 -34.00
N PHE A 5 45.09 14.21 -32.92
CA PHE A 5 44.60 13.25 -31.91
C PHE A 5 43.45 13.97 -31.17
N LEU A 6 42.19 13.86 -31.61
CA LEU A 6 41.21 12.82 -31.24
C LEU A 6 41.33 12.35 -29.78
N GLY A 7 40.52 12.97 -28.90
CA GLY A 7 40.36 12.55 -27.52
C GLY A 7 39.04 13.07 -26.96
N SER A 8 38.12 12.13 -26.71
CA SER A 8 36.93 12.25 -25.84
C SER A 8 35.69 12.96 -26.37
N LEU A 9 34.99 12.27 -27.28
CA LEU A 9 33.52 12.21 -27.23
C LEU A 9 33.11 11.51 -25.92
N SER A 10 32.51 12.25 -25.00
CA SER A 10 31.60 11.70 -23.99
C SER A 10 30.69 12.82 -23.47
N ALA A 11 29.91 13.39 -24.39
CA ALA A 11 28.58 13.87 -24.05
C ALA A 11 27.72 12.68 -23.56
N PHE A 12 26.72 12.96 -22.73
CA PHE A 12 25.89 12.04 -21.93
C PHE A 12 26.40 11.72 -20.51
N ALA A 13 26.52 12.77 -19.70
CA ALA A 13 26.05 12.67 -18.32
C ALA A 13 24.58 13.12 -18.29
N ILE A 14 23.66 12.28 -18.79
CA ILE A 14 22.28 12.35 -18.33
C ILE A 14 22.31 11.78 -16.91
N ALA A 15 22.55 12.65 -15.92
CA ALA A 15 22.06 12.38 -14.58
C ALA A 15 20.54 12.60 -14.63
N ALA A 16 19.85 11.65 -15.25
CA ALA A 16 18.42 11.49 -15.09
C ALA A 16 18.21 11.13 -13.63
N THR A 17 17.82 12.12 -12.84
CA THR A 17 16.51 12.07 -12.20
C THR A 17 16.25 13.42 -11.56
N PRO A 18 15.23 14.17 -12.03
CA PRO A 18 14.56 15.07 -11.13
C PRO A 18 13.75 14.14 -10.23
N ILE A 19 14.32 13.67 -9.10
CA ILE A 19 13.44 13.28 -8.01
C ILE A 19 12.92 14.60 -7.48
N LEU A 20 11.82 15.02 -8.11
CA LEU A 20 10.80 15.87 -7.55
C LEU A 20 10.76 15.56 -6.05
N ALA A 21 11.38 16.42 -5.25
CA ALA A 21 11.01 16.59 -3.86
C ALA A 21 9.63 17.25 -3.88
N VAL A 22 8.63 16.53 -4.38
CA VAL A 22 7.26 16.78 -3.98
C VAL A 22 7.32 16.53 -2.48
N SER A 23 7.10 17.61 -1.74
CA SER A 23 6.67 17.55 -0.35
C SER A 23 5.34 16.77 -0.32
N CYS A 24 5.41 15.45 -0.46
CA CYS A 24 4.39 14.51 -0.05
C CYS A 24 4.93 13.97 1.26
N GLY A 25 4.32 14.34 2.40
CA GLY A 25 4.65 13.74 3.69
C GLY A 25 4.66 12.22 3.51
N THR A 26 5.84 11.61 3.58
CA THR A 26 5.98 10.17 3.45
C THR A 26 5.30 9.59 4.67
N LYS A 27 4.06 9.08 4.49
CA LYS A 27 3.35 8.33 5.53
C LYS A 27 4.32 7.33 6.13
N SER A 28 4.39 7.27 7.45
CA SER A 28 5.17 6.26 8.15
C SER A 28 4.74 4.86 7.70
N PRO A 29 5.60 3.83 7.80
CA PRO A 29 5.25 2.46 7.43
C PRO A 29 3.96 1.98 8.11
N LYS A 30 3.77 2.36 9.38
CA LYS A 30 2.53 2.15 10.14
C LYS A 30 1.32 2.80 9.47
N GLU A 31 1.38 4.10 9.18
CA GLU A 31 0.27 4.84 8.55
C GLU A 31 -0.10 4.28 7.17
N LYS A 32 0.87 3.72 6.42
CA LYS A 32 0.61 3.05 5.14
C LYS A 32 -0.22 1.78 5.34
N VAL A 33 0.15 0.95 6.32
CA VAL A 33 -0.60 -0.27 6.66
C VAL A 33 -2.00 0.08 7.17
N GLU A 34 -2.11 1.06 8.07
CA GLU A 34 -3.41 1.50 8.61
C GLU A 34 -4.33 2.02 7.50
N ALA A 35 -3.82 2.85 6.58
CA ALA A 35 -4.59 3.30 5.43
C ALA A 35 -5.07 2.13 4.55
N LYS A 36 -4.22 1.11 4.36
CA LYS A 36 -4.59 -0.08 3.58
C LYS A 36 -5.67 -0.92 4.26
N ILE A 37 -5.64 -0.98 5.60
CA ILE A 37 -6.70 -1.62 6.39
C ILE A 37 -8.01 -0.86 6.24
N GLU A 38 -8.00 0.47 6.30
CA GLU A 38 -9.20 1.29 6.07
C GLU A 38 -9.80 1.06 4.68
N ASP A 39 -8.96 1.00 3.64
CA ASP A 39 -9.37 0.67 2.28
C ASP A 39 -10.08 -0.69 2.22
N TYR A 40 -9.50 -1.71 2.86
CA TYR A 40 -10.11 -3.04 2.95
C TYR A 40 -11.45 -3.02 3.66
N ILE A 41 -11.56 -2.33 4.81
CA ILE A 41 -12.81 -2.22 5.57
C ILE A 41 -13.90 -1.60 4.70
N ASN A 42 -13.59 -0.52 4.00
CA ASN A 42 -14.55 0.18 3.15
C ASN A 42 -15.03 -0.72 2.00
N ALA A 43 -14.10 -1.38 1.32
CA ALA A 43 -14.43 -2.29 0.22
C ALA A 43 -15.22 -3.52 0.70
N ALA A 44 -14.89 -4.07 1.88
CA ALA A 44 -15.66 -5.15 2.49
C ALA A 44 -17.09 -4.69 2.82
N LYS A 45 -17.24 -3.54 3.47
CA LYS A 45 -18.56 -2.96 3.79
C LYS A 45 -19.39 -2.70 2.54
N GLU A 46 -18.79 -2.15 1.49
CA GLU A 46 -19.46 -1.97 0.21
C GLU A 46 -19.92 -3.32 -0.36
N LYS A 47 -19.05 -4.33 -0.38
CA LYS A 47 -19.37 -5.66 -0.90
C LYS A 47 -20.52 -6.35 -0.14
N TYR A 48 -20.58 -6.18 1.17
CA TYR A 48 -21.68 -6.72 1.99
C TYR A 48 -22.95 -5.85 1.94
N GLY A 49 -22.95 -4.75 1.18
CA GLY A 49 -24.10 -3.84 1.10
C GLY A 49 -24.39 -3.15 2.44
N TYR A 50 -23.35 -2.83 3.21
CA TYR A 50 -23.43 -2.38 4.61
C TYR A 50 -24.44 -1.25 4.85
N SER A 51 -24.61 -0.33 3.89
CA SER A 51 -25.60 0.76 4.00
C SER A 51 -27.04 0.25 4.17
N ASN A 52 -27.38 -0.88 3.55
CA ASN A 52 -28.73 -1.43 3.47
C ASN A 52 -29.04 -2.45 4.57
N LEU A 53 -28.06 -2.75 5.42
CA LEU A 53 -28.17 -3.73 6.50
C LEU A 53 -28.81 -3.14 7.77
N ASP A 54 -29.52 -3.99 8.50
CA ASP A 54 -30.02 -3.68 9.85
C ASP A 54 -28.88 -3.67 10.88
N LYS A 55 -29.17 -3.25 12.12
CA LYS A 55 -28.16 -3.13 13.19
C LYS A 55 -27.47 -4.46 13.52
N LYS A 56 -28.19 -5.58 13.49
CA LYS A 56 -27.64 -6.89 13.81
C LYS A 56 -26.75 -7.40 12.68
N GLN A 57 -27.22 -7.27 11.44
CA GLN A 57 -26.46 -7.62 10.24
C GLN A 57 -25.17 -6.78 10.12
N LYS A 58 -25.23 -5.49 10.46
CA LYS A 58 -24.02 -4.63 10.54
C LYS A 58 -23.01 -5.14 11.56
N GLN A 59 -23.47 -5.54 12.74
CA GLN A 59 -22.60 -6.13 13.76
C GLN A 59 -21.97 -7.46 13.29
N ASP A 60 -22.72 -8.28 12.56
CA ASP A 60 -22.20 -9.53 12.02
C ASP A 60 -21.14 -9.27 10.93
N VAL A 61 -21.36 -8.30 10.04
CA VAL A 61 -20.38 -7.88 9.03
C VAL A 61 -19.14 -7.26 9.68
N ASP A 62 -19.29 -6.39 10.67
CA ASP A 62 -18.16 -5.81 11.39
C ASP A 62 -17.33 -6.90 12.09
N LYS A 63 -17.97 -7.93 12.67
CA LYS A 63 -17.25 -9.09 13.24
C LYS A 63 -16.46 -9.86 12.19
N ILE A 64 -17.05 -10.13 11.02
CA ILE A 64 -16.36 -10.82 9.93
C ILE A 64 -15.12 -10.02 9.47
N ILE A 65 -15.28 -8.70 9.31
CA ILE A 65 -14.18 -7.82 8.92
C ILE A 65 -13.09 -7.80 10.00
N ASP A 66 -13.48 -7.70 11.28
CA ASP A 66 -12.52 -7.65 12.38
C ASP A 66 -11.78 -8.97 12.57
N GLU A 67 -12.46 -10.11 12.41
CA GLU A 67 -11.83 -11.44 12.43
C GLU A 67 -10.81 -11.59 11.30
N ALA A 68 -11.12 -11.11 10.09
CA ALA A 68 -10.19 -11.12 8.96
C ALA A 68 -8.97 -10.21 9.19
N LEU A 69 -9.14 -9.09 9.90
CA LEU A 69 -8.08 -8.11 10.14
C LEU A 69 -7.26 -8.35 11.40
N LYS A 70 -7.74 -9.20 12.32
CA LYS A 70 -7.09 -9.52 13.59
C LYS A 70 -5.60 -9.94 13.46
N PRO A 71 -5.20 -10.76 12.46
CA PRO A 71 -3.80 -11.12 12.27
C PRO A 71 -2.93 -9.88 11.97
N PHE A 72 -3.43 -8.95 11.16
CA PHE A 72 -2.69 -7.76 10.75
C PHE A 72 -2.57 -6.72 11.86
N ARG A 73 -3.65 -6.48 12.62
CA ARG A 73 -3.61 -5.54 13.76
C ARG A 73 -2.54 -5.90 14.79
N SER A 74 -2.22 -7.18 14.92
CA SER A 74 -1.19 -7.67 15.87
C SER A 74 0.23 -7.41 15.36
N LEU A 75 0.40 -7.14 14.06
CA LEU A 75 1.67 -6.86 13.41
C LEU A 75 1.95 -5.34 13.31
N ILE A 76 0.93 -4.51 13.47
CA ILE A 76 1.08 -3.04 13.44
C ILE A 76 1.77 -2.59 14.72
N SER A 77 2.99 -2.08 14.56
CA SER A 77 3.83 -1.55 15.63
C SER A 77 4.38 -0.19 15.23
N ASP A 78 4.66 0.66 16.21
CA ASP A 78 5.33 1.96 15.95
C ASP A 78 6.77 1.79 15.42
N LYS A 79 7.33 0.58 15.52
CA LYS A 79 8.67 0.24 15.02
C LYS A 79 8.66 -0.50 13.68
N LEU A 80 7.53 -0.53 12.99
CA LEU A 80 7.41 -1.22 11.71
C LEU A 80 8.41 -0.64 10.70
N THR A 81 9.21 -1.51 10.10
CA THR A 81 10.09 -1.13 9.00
C THR A 81 9.30 -1.02 7.69
N GLU A 82 9.87 -0.35 6.69
CA GLU A 82 9.22 -0.24 5.37
C GLU A 82 9.02 -1.62 4.72
N ALA A 83 10.00 -2.54 4.84
CA ALA A 83 9.90 -3.89 4.29
C ALA A 83 8.77 -4.71 4.94
N GLU A 84 8.66 -4.66 6.28
CA GLU A 84 7.56 -5.33 7.00
C GLU A 84 6.19 -4.73 6.62
N ALA A 85 6.12 -3.41 6.45
CA ALA A 85 4.91 -2.75 5.99
C ALA A 85 4.51 -3.18 4.59
N GLU A 86 5.46 -3.27 3.66
CA GLU A 86 5.21 -3.75 2.29
C GLU A 86 4.72 -5.20 2.27
N GLU A 87 5.28 -6.08 3.10
CA GLU A 87 4.80 -7.46 3.25
C GLU A 87 3.36 -7.51 3.76
N ILE A 88 3.04 -6.75 4.82
CA ILE A 88 1.69 -6.67 5.36
C ILE A 88 0.72 -6.10 4.31
N ILE A 89 1.11 -5.05 3.59
CA ILE A 89 0.30 -4.45 2.53
C ILE A 89 0.02 -5.48 1.42
N LYS A 90 1.02 -6.26 1.02
CA LYS A 90 0.87 -7.31 0.01
C LYS A 90 -0.12 -8.38 0.48
N ASP A 91 -0.07 -8.77 1.74
CA ASP A 91 -1.02 -9.73 2.31
C ASP A 91 -2.45 -9.15 2.40
N LEU A 92 -2.59 -7.86 2.73
CA LEU A 92 -3.87 -7.15 2.67
C LEU A 92 -4.41 -7.07 1.23
N ASP A 93 -3.55 -6.86 0.24
CA ASP A 93 -3.92 -6.88 -1.19
C ASP A 93 -4.39 -8.27 -1.65
N ASN A 94 -3.74 -9.33 -1.17
CA ASN A 94 -4.18 -10.70 -1.41
C ASN A 94 -5.56 -10.94 -0.79
N LEU A 95 -5.77 -10.49 0.46
CA LEU A 95 -7.06 -10.59 1.14
C LEU A 95 -8.16 -9.82 0.40
N MET A 96 -7.85 -8.61 -0.07
CA MET A 96 -8.75 -7.79 -0.88
C MET A 96 -9.10 -8.46 -2.21
N SER A 97 -8.12 -9.12 -2.84
CA SER A 97 -8.35 -9.90 -4.06
C SER A 97 -9.30 -11.08 -3.82
N LEU A 98 -9.13 -11.81 -2.70
CA LEU A 98 -10.05 -12.89 -2.30
C LEU A 98 -11.46 -12.37 -2.03
N LEU A 99 -11.55 -11.21 -1.38
CA LEU A 99 -12.81 -10.54 -1.15
C LEU A 99 -13.49 -10.25 -2.49
N ASN A 100 -12.78 -9.80 -3.54
CA ASN A 100 -13.36 -9.58 -4.86
C ASN A 100 -13.71 -10.86 -5.63
N LEU A 101 -12.95 -11.95 -5.44
CA LEU A 101 -13.13 -13.23 -6.16
C LEU A 101 -14.37 -14.04 -5.74
N ARG A 102 -14.91 -13.86 -4.52
CA ARG A 102 -16.18 -14.49 -4.11
C ARG A 102 -17.40 -13.87 -4.82
N ARG A 103 -17.50 -13.99 -6.14
CA ARG A 103 -18.72 -13.71 -6.92
C ARG A 103 -19.55 -14.97 -7.07
#